data_AF-A0A2G5QQD4-F1
#
_entry.id   AF-A0A2G5QQD4-F1
#
_cell.length_a   1.000
_cell.length_b   1.000
_cell.length_c   1.000
_cell.angle_alpha   90.00
_cell.angle_beta   90.00
_cell.angle_gamma   90.00
#
_symmetry.space_group_name_H-M   'P 1'
#
loop_
_entity.id
_entity.type
_entity.pdbx_description
1 polymer ?
#
loop_
_entity_poly.entity_id
_entity_poly.type
_entity_poly.pdbx_seq_one_letter_code
_entity_poly.pdbx_strand_id
1 'polypeptide(L)'
;MKAVLIALVAAGSIAGVAHAGATDKQFVEASRCSALAASENLGKLDTSAVDAFLRTESADRKASVRIDAVTKMNNTRKKADSADGNAKLKLIAERDQVCAPFLGATQASR
;
A
#
# COMPACT_ATOMS: atom_id res chain seq x y z
N MET A 1 31.61 -3.60 -4.02
CA MET A 1 31.36 -2.18 -3.71
C MET A 1 30.96 -1.46 -4.99
N LYS A 2 29.67 -1.14 -5.12
CA LYS A 2 29.16 -0.24 -6.17
C LYS A 2 27.97 0.46 -5.55
N ALA A 3 28.28 1.54 -4.86
CA ALA A 3 27.31 2.49 -4.37
C ALA A 3 26.74 3.24 -5.58
N VAL A 4 25.42 3.19 -5.74
CA VAL A 4 24.71 4.14 -6.58
C VAL A 4 23.82 4.93 -5.63
N LEU A 5 24.22 6.18 -5.42
CA LEU A 5 23.45 7.17 -4.67
C LEU A 5 22.70 8.06 -5.66
N ILE A 6 21.53 8.50 -5.19
CA ILE A 6 20.74 9.68 -5.58
C ILE A 6 19.74 9.50 -6.73
N ALA A 7 18.49 9.24 -6.33
CA ALA A 7 17.34 10.01 -6.84
C ALA A 7 16.54 10.54 -5.65
N LEU A 8 16.71 11.82 -5.34
CA LEU A 8 15.80 12.57 -4.46
C LEU A 8 14.46 12.69 -5.17
N VAL A 9 13.48 11.86 -4.81
CA VAL A 9 12.07 12.15 -5.08
C VAL A 9 11.55 12.95 -3.90
N ALA A 10 11.50 14.26 -4.07
CA ALA A 10 10.67 15.12 -3.25
C ALA A 10 9.20 14.89 -3.65
N ALA A 11 8.56 13.91 -3.01
CA ALA A 11 7.11 13.80 -2.89
C ALA A 11 6.83 13.26 -1.48
N GLY A 12 6.02 13.99 -0.72
CA GLY A 12 5.90 13.89 0.73
C GLY A 12 5.84 12.46 1.29
N SER A 13 6.67 12.24 2.31
CA SER A 13 6.49 11.27 3.39
C SER A 13 6.31 9.80 2.99
N ILE A 14 7.40 9.22 2.49
CA ILE A 14 7.87 7.88 2.88
C ILE A 14 9.09 8.04 3.82
N ALA A 15 8.94 8.87 4.84
CA ALA A 15 9.94 9.00 5.90
C ALA A 15 9.83 7.81 6.86
N GLY A 16 10.29 6.64 6.40
CA GLY A 16 10.31 5.40 7.17
C GLY A 16 10.54 4.15 6.31
N VAL A 17 10.18 4.19 5.04
CA VAL A 17 10.58 3.18 4.06
C VAL A 17 11.65 3.79 3.16
N ALA A 18 12.87 3.85 3.70
CA ALA A 18 14.06 3.99 2.86
C ALA A 18 13.92 2.96 1.73
N HIS A 19 13.78 3.41 0.48
CA HIS A 19 13.67 2.59 -0.72
C HIS A 19 15.02 1.91 -1.02
N ALA A 20 15.38 0.99 -0.13
CA ALA A 20 16.46 0.04 -0.25
C ALA A 20 15.91 -1.29 0.29
N GLY A 21 15.05 -1.94 -0.50
CA GLY A 21 14.58 -3.30 -0.24
C GLY A 21 13.33 -3.39 0.64
N ALA A 22 12.15 -3.05 0.09
CA ALA A 22 10.93 -3.57 0.71
C ALA A 22 11.01 -5.11 0.73
N THR A 23 10.46 -5.74 1.76
CA THR A 23 10.38 -7.21 1.75
C THR A 23 9.21 -7.67 0.87
N ASP A 24 9.24 -8.93 0.41
CA ASP A 24 8.10 -9.50 -0.32
C ASP A 24 6.79 -9.40 0.48
N LYS A 25 6.88 -9.46 1.81
CA LYS A 25 5.73 -9.26 2.71
C LYS A 25 5.20 -7.84 2.66
N GLN A 26 6.08 -6.83 2.73
CA GLN A 26 5.69 -5.43 2.62
C GLN A 26 5.07 -5.10 1.26
N PHE A 27 5.56 -5.71 0.19
CA PHE A 27 4.98 -5.57 -1.15
C PHE A 27 3.54 -6.12 -1.22
N VAL A 28 3.31 -7.31 -0.66
CA VAL A 28 1.98 -7.92 -0.57
C VAL A 28 1.06 -7.12 0.37
N GLU A 29 1.56 -6.61 1.49
CA GLU A 29 0.79 -5.77 2.42
C GLU A 29 0.41 -4.43 1.80
N ALA A 30 1.33 -3.76 1.09
CA ALA A 30 1.03 -2.56 0.33
C ALA A 30 -0.08 -2.80 -0.72
N SER A 31 -0.09 -3.97 -1.35
CA SER A 31 -1.12 -4.38 -2.32
C SER A 31 -2.49 -4.60 -1.66
N ARG A 32 -2.52 -5.09 -0.42
CA ARG A 32 -3.76 -5.16 0.38
C ARG A 32 -4.24 -3.75 0.73
N CYS A 33 -3.32 -2.89 1.14
CA CYS A 33 -3.63 -1.53 1.56
C CYS A 33 -4.14 -0.66 0.42
N SER A 34 -3.59 -0.80 -0.79
CA SER A 34 -4.14 -0.14 -1.98
C SER A 34 -5.56 -0.59 -2.27
N ALA A 35 -5.89 -1.87 -2.11
CA ALA A 35 -7.24 -2.39 -2.32
C ALA A 35 -8.27 -1.84 -1.30
N LEU A 36 -7.90 -1.76 -0.03
CA LEU A 36 -8.76 -1.18 1.03
C LEU A 36 -8.98 0.31 0.80
N ALA A 37 -7.92 1.04 0.45
CA ALA A 37 -7.98 2.48 0.20
C ALA A 37 -8.72 2.82 -1.08
N ALA A 38 -8.63 1.99 -2.12
CA ALA A 38 -9.34 2.23 -3.36
C ALA A 38 -10.85 1.96 -3.25
N SER A 39 -11.31 1.18 -2.27
CA SER A 39 -12.71 0.73 -2.17
C SER A 39 -13.66 1.90 -1.93
N GLU A 40 -14.61 2.07 -2.85
CA GLU A 40 -15.64 3.11 -2.75
C GLU A 40 -16.56 2.88 -1.57
N ASN A 41 -16.88 1.61 -1.30
CA ASN A 41 -17.69 1.25 -0.15
C ASN A 41 -17.03 1.68 1.16
N LEU A 42 -15.70 1.61 1.28
CA LEU A 42 -14.98 2.04 2.50
C LEU A 42 -14.73 3.57 2.57
N GLY A 43 -15.16 4.34 1.56
CA GLY A 43 -14.83 5.75 1.43
C GLY A 43 -13.42 5.92 0.85
N LYS A 44 -13.34 5.84 -0.48
CA LYS A 44 -12.11 5.85 -1.27
C LYS A 44 -11.12 6.94 -0.80
N LEU A 45 -9.87 6.54 -0.59
CA LEU A 45 -8.74 7.43 -0.27
C LEU A 45 -7.82 7.61 -1.48
N ASP A 46 -6.91 8.57 -1.42
CA ASP A 46 -5.83 8.68 -2.40
C ASP A 46 -4.91 7.45 -2.29
N THR A 47 -4.70 6.77 -3.42
CA THR A 47 -3.82 5.60 -3.51
C THR A 47 -2.59 5.87 -4.37
N SER A 48 -2.35 7.12 -4.76
CA SER A 48 -1.34 7.46 -5.76
C SER A 48 0.07 7.09 -5.26
N ALA A 49 0.35 7.34 -3.98
CA ALA A 49 1.62 7.00 -3.35
C ALA A 49 1.87 5.48 -3.27
N VAL A 50 0.88 4.71 -2.81
CA VAL A 50 1.01 3.25 -2.71
C VAL A 50 1.05 2.57 -4.08
N ASP A 51 0.34 3.09 -5.07
CA ASP A 51 0.37 2.56 -6.44
C ASP A 51 1.72 2.82 -7.13
N ALA A 52 2.31 4.01 -6.94
CA ALA A 52 3.67 4.30 -7.39
C ALA A 52 4.71 3.37 -6.74
N PHE A 53 4.59 3.14 -5.43
CA PHE A 53 5.42 2.17 -4.70
C PHE A 53 5.30 0.76 -5.29
N LEU A 54 4.08 0.27 -5.49
CA LEU A 54 3.84 -1.06 -6.05
C LEU A 54 4.40 -1.20 -7.46
N ARG A 55 4.27 -0.17 -8.30
CA ARG A 55 4.85 -0.18 -9.65
C ARG A 55 6.37 -0.26 -9.61
N THR A 56 7.03 0.59 -8.84
CA THR A 56 8.50 0.61 -8.71
C THR A 56 9.04 -0.71 -8.20
N GLU A 57 8.45 -1.25 -7.13
CA GLU A 57 8.94 -2.48 -6.52
C GLU A 57 8.60 -3.72 -7.35
N SER A 58 7.48 -3.72 -8.11
CA SER A 58 7.01 -4.91 -8.83
C SER A 58 8.01 -5.47 -9.85
N ALA A 59 8.82 -4.61 -10.47
CA ALA A 59 9.78 -5.02 -11.51
C ALA A 59 10.87 -5.96 -10.96
N ASP A 60 11.28 -5.78 -9.71
CA ASP A 60 12.35 -6.54 -9.06
C ASP A 60 11.81 -7.80 -8.33
N ARG A 61 10.48 -7.96 -8.23
CA ARG A 61 9.85 -9.07 -7.50
C ARG A 61 9.76 -10.35 -8.33
N LYS A 62 9.93 -11.48 -7.64
CA LYS A 62 9.63 -12.81 -8.17
C LYS A 62 8.18 -12.90 -8.66
N ALA A 63 7.95 -13.64 -9.74
CA ALA A 63 6.61 -13.82 -10.31
C ALA A 63 5.58 -14.31 -9.28
N SER A 64 5.97 -15.27 -8.41
CA SER A 64 5.10 -15.79 -7.35
C SER A 64 4.66 -14.71 -6.35
N VAL A 65 5.54 -13.75 -6.02
CA VAL A 65 5.23 -12.64 -5.10
C VAL A 65 4.26 -11.66 -5.75
N ARG A 66 4.43 -11.38 -7.05
CA ARG A 66 3.49 -10.53 -7.80
C ARG A 66 2.10 -11.17 -7.91
N ILE A 67 2.05 -12.48 -8.15
CA ILE A 67 0.78 -13.23 -8.21
C ILE A 67 0.08 -13.19 -6.85
N ASP A 68 0.81 -13.42 -5.75
CA ASP A 68 0.26 -13.34 -4.40
C ASP A 68 -0.27 -11.94 -4.09
N ALA A 69 0.50 -10.90 -4.40
CA ALA A 69 0.11 -9.51 -4.25
C ALA A 69 -1.20 -9.18 -5.01
N VAL A 70 -1.29 -9.54 -6.29
CA VAL A 70 -2.51 -9.30 -7.12
C VAL A 70 -3.69 -10.11 -6.59
N THR A 71 -3.47 -11.36 -6.21
CA THR A 71 -4.51 -12.23 -5.64
C THR A 71 -5.06 -11.63 -4.34
N LYS A 72 -4.15 -11.16 -3.47
CA LYS A 72 -4.53 -10.56 -2.20
C LYS A 72 -5.21 -9.21 -2.37
N MET A 73 -4.73 -8.38 -3.29
CA MET A 73 -5.37 -7.12 -3.68
C MET A 73 -6.81 -7.37 -4.13
N ASN A 74 -7.03 -8.30 -5.08
CA ASN A 74 -8.36 -8.61 -5.61
C ASN A 74 -9.30 -9.19 -4.55
N ASN A 75 -8.84 -10.12 -3.72
CA ASN A 75 -9.66 -10.71 -2.66
C ASN A 75 -10.03 -9.65 -1.60
N THR A 76 -9.08 -8.79 -1.25
CA THR A 76 -9.33 -7.69 -0.30
C THR A 76 -10.30 -6.68 -0.89
N ARG A 77 -10.16 -6.33 -2.17
CA ARG A 77 -11.05 -5.41 -2.86
C ARG A 77 -12.49 -5.93 -2.86
N LYS A 78 -12.69 -7.18 -3.27
CA LYS A 78 -14.00 -7.85 -3.24
C LYS A 78 -14.60 -7.83 -1.82
N LYS A 79 -13.80 -8.19 -0.82
CA LYS A 79 -14.22 -8.18 0.58
C LYS A 79 -14.61 -6.77 1.05
N ALA A 80 -13.84 -5.76 0.68
CA ALA A 80 -14.09 -4.36 1.03
C ALA A 80 -15.36 -3.83 0.36
N ASP A 81 -15.54 -4.12 -0.93
CA ASP A 81 -16.71 -3.67 -1.69
C ASP A 81 -18.01 -4.34 -1.21
N SER A 82 -17.95 -5.60 -0.76
CA SER A 82 -19.11 -6.33 -0.21
C SER A 82 -19.23 -6.29 1.32
N ALA A 83 -18.45 -5.45 2.01
CA ALA A 83 -18.51 -5.37 3.47
C ALA A 83 -19.63 -4.43 3.94
N ASP A 84 -20.41 -4.89 4.91
CA ASP A 84 -21.50 -4.11 5.51
C ASP A 84 -21.41 -4.07 7.04
N GLY A 85 -22.08 -3.07 7.63
CA GLY A 85 -22.19 -2.90 9.08
C GLY A 85 -20.85 -3.00 9.81
N ASN A 86 -20.76 -3.90 10.78
CA ASN A 86 -19.56 -4.09 11.61
C ASN A 86 -18.34 -4.58 10.80
N ALA A 87 -18.54 -5.33 9.71
CA ALA A 87 -17.44 -5.81 8.88
C ALA A 87 -16.77 -4.65 8.14
N LYS A 88 -17.57 -3.71 7.63
CA LYS A 88 -17.09 -2.46 7.01
C LYS A 88 -16.28 -1.62 7.98
N LEU A 89 -16.79 -1.40 9.19
CA LEU A 89 -16.09 -0.64 10.24
C LEU A 89 -14.73 -1.26 10.60
N LYS A 90 -14.65 -2.59 10.69
CA LYS A 90 -13.39 -3.29 10.93
C LYS A 90 -12.38 -3.12 9.80
N LEU A 91 -12.82 -3.15 8.55
CA LEU A 91 -11.94 -2.94 7.39
C LEU A 91 -11.47 -1.49 7.28
N ILE A 92 -12.32 -0.52 7.65
CA ILE A 92 -11.94 0.89 7.75
C ILE A 92 -10.88 1.06 8.84
N ALA A 93 -11.10 0.51 10.04
CA ALA A 93 -10.12 0.55 11.11
C ALA A 93 -8.79 -0.12 10.72
N GLU A 94 -8.84 -1.26 10.04
CA GLU A 94 -7.64 -1.93 9.52
C GLU A 94 -6.90 -1.04 8.51
N ARG A 95 -7.62 -0.43 7.55
CA ARG A 95 -7.04 0.51 6.60
C ARG A 95 -6.37 1.68 7.33
N ASP A 96 -7.06 2.30 8.28
CA ASP A 96 -6.56 3.52 8.91
C ASP A 96 -5.40 3.25 9.89
N GLN A 97 -5.34 2.06 10.51
CA GLN A 97 -4.28 1.70 11.45
C GLN A 97 -3.11 0.96 10.81
N VAL A 98 -3.40 -0.06 10.01
CA VAL A 98 -2.38 -0.96 9.42
C VAL A 98 -1.82 -0.37 8.13
N CYS A 99 -2.64 0.36 7.37
CA CYS A 99 -2.21 0.95 6.10
C CYS A 99 -1.71 2.39 6.21
N ALA A 100 -1.75 3.00 7.40
CA ALA A 100 -1.11 4.28 7.71
C ALA A 100 0.31 4.47 7.13
N PRO A 101 1.25 3.50 7.24
CA PRO A 101 2.60 3.65 6.68
C PRO A 101 2.64 3.63 5.14
N PHE A 102 1.61 3.11 4.47
CA PHE A 102 1.56 2.98 3.01
C PHE A 102 0.71 4.06 2.34
N LEU A 103 -0.34 4.52 3.03
CA LEU A 103 -1.30 5.49 2.52
C LEU A 103 -0.92 6.93 2.85
N GLY A 104 0.20 7.13 3.56
CA GLY A 104 0.60 8.43 4.06
C GLY A 104 -0.46 8.93 5.03
N ALA A 105 -0.45 8.42 6.26
CA ALA A 105 -1.18 9.09 7.33
C ALA A 105 -0.82 10.57 7.28
N THR A 106 -1.83 11.40 7.03
CA THR A 106 -1.76 12.85 7.17
C THR A 106 -1.09 13.17 8.53
N GLN A 107 0.19 13.52 8.49
CA GLN A 107 0.95 14.09 9.60
C GLN A 107 1.55 15.37 9.02
N ALA A 108 0.84 16.50 9.14
CA ALA A 108 0.82 17.28 10.36
C ALA A 108 2.25 17.60 10.85
N SER A 109 3.01 18.32 10.02
CA SER A 109 4.02 19.31 10.44
C SER A 109 4.58 20.03 9.22
N ARG A 110 3.78 20.95 8.65
CA ARG A 110 4.14 22.33 8.28
C ARG A 110 3.08 22.95 7.39
#